data_AF-A0A4R1BBU6-F1
#
_entry.id   AF-A0A4R1BBU6-F1
#
_cell.length_a   1.000
_cell.length_b   1.000
_cell.length_c   1.000
_cell.angle_alpha   90.00
_cell.angle_beta   90.00
_cell.angle_gamma   90.00
#
_symmetry.space_group_name_H-M   'P 1'
#
loop_
_entity.id
_entity.type
_entity.pdbx_description
1 polymer ?
#
loop_
_entity_poly.entity_id
_entity_poly.type
_entity_poly.pdbx_seq_one_letter_code
_entity_poly.pdbx_strand_id
1 'polypeptide(L)'
;MKLSLSILTLAFAALGAAFAPARTEPASKESTPMIAAAAYTPAVREENEEIIPWSVRRIVGWEDFQSAPVRGTEAVASTSTSLGLSYKIQDGELAYEISCNFSKSKSWGLMRNDYILAHEQGHFDITELSARRLHEALASYTYNRRTYKQDLTRIYNSIVQVKEQMQEQYDHETNHSRNRAVQAEWLDRIEKMLDDSQQWANYP
;
A
#
# COMPACT_ATOMS: atom_id res chain seq x y z
N MET A 1 23.97 -14.22 -62.13
CA MET A 1 23.42 -12.90 -62.47
C MET A 1 23.16 -12.16 -61.16
N LYS A 2 23.90 -11.07 -60.91
CA LYS A 2 23.80 -10.23 -59.71
C LYS A 2 22.67 -9.22 -59.90
N LEU A 3 21.74 -9.10 -58.96
CA LEU A 3 20.78 -7.98 -58.79
C LEU A 3 20.52 -7.89 -57.28
N SER A 4 21.31 -7.07 -56.57
CA SER A 4 21.08 -5.66 -56.25
C SER A 4 20.02 -5.43 -55.17
N LEU A 5 20.54 -4.91 -54.07
CA LEU A 5 19.90 -4.51 -52.82
C LEU A 5 18.97 -3.31 -53.03
N SER A 6 17.86 -3.24 -52.29
CA SER A 6 17.19 -1.97 -51.99
C SER A 6 16.63 -2.05 -50.58
N ILE A 7 17.35 -1.42 -49.66
CA ILE A 7 16.96 -1.21 -48.27
C ILE A 7 15.92 -0.09 -48.29
N LEU A 8 14.69 -0.41 -47.90
CA LEU A 8 13.64 0.59 -47.70
C LEU A 8 13.80 1.15 -46.28
N THR A 9 14.42 2.32 -46.16
CA THR A 9 14.47 3.11 -44.94
C THR A 9 13.09 3.70 -44.69
N LEU A 10 12.33 3.15 -43.73
CA LEU A 10 11.10 3.75 -43.24
C LEU A 10 11.46 4.85 -42.24
N ALA A 11 11.36 6.11 -42.66
CA ALA A 11 11.42 7.27 -41.79
C ALA A 11 10.09 7.38 -41.02
N PHE A 12 10.13 7.18 -39.70
CA PHE A 12 9.03 7.56 -38.83
C PHE A 12 9.10 9.07 -38.59
N ALA A 13 8.13 9.79 -39.15
CA ALA A 13 7.91 11.21 -38.90
C ALA A 13 7.52 11.42 -37.42
N ALA A 14 8.27 12.28 -36.74
CA ALA A 14 7.93 12.78 -35.42
C ALA A 14 6.68 13.67 -35.50
N LEU A 15 5.56 13.21 -34.95
CA LEU A 15 4.39 14.04 -34.73
C LEU A 15 4.54 14.69 -33.35
N GLY A 16 4.80 15.99 -33.34
CA GLY A 16 4.79 16.81 -32.13
C GLY A 16 3.37 16.91 -31.58
N ALA A 17 3.14 16.29 -30.42
CA ALA A 17 1.97 16.59 -29.60
C ALA A 17 2.29 17.81 -28.73
N ALA A 18 1.49 18.85 -28.89
CA ALA A 18 1.57 20.07 -28.08
C ALA A 18 1.31 19.72 -26.60
N PHE A 19 2.29 20.05 -25.75
CA PHE A 19 2.20 19.96 -24.29
C PHE A 19 1.19 21.02 -23.81
N ALA A 20 0.00 20.58 -23.39
CA ALA A 20 -0.88 21.40 -22.57
C ALA A 20 -0.36 21.36 -21.11
N PRO A 21 -0.38 22.49 -20.36
CA PRO A 21 0.07 22.47 -18.99
C PRO A 21 -0.86 21.61 -18.14
N ALA A 22 -0.27 20.69 -17.38
CA ALA A 22 -0.95 19.85 -16.41
C ALA A 22 -1.75 20.71 -15.43
N ARG A 23 -3.04 20.39 -15.29
CA ARG A 23 -3.91 20.95 -14.25
C ARG A 23 -3.42 20.38 -12.93
N THR A 24 -2.95 21.24 -12.03
CA THR A 24 -2.60 20.86 -10.67
C THR A 24 -3.85 20.42 -9.93
N GLU A 25 -4.04 19.12 -9.77
CA GLU A 25 -4.98 18.58 -8.79
C GLU A 25 -4.42 18.82 -7.38
N PRO A 26 -5.28 19.11 -6.39
CA PRO A 26 -4.83 19.30 -5.01
C PRO A 26 -4.35 17.97 -4.43
N ALA A 27 -3.17 18.03 -3.80
CA ALA A 27 -2.49 16.92 -3.16
C ALA A 27 -3.39 16.11 -2.23
N SER A 28 -3.23 14.79 -2.33
CA SER A 28 -3.83 13.74 -1.51
C SER A 28 -3.57 13.94 -0.02
N LYS A 29 -4.53 13.44 0.77
CA LYS A 29 -4.56 13.35 2.24
C LYS A 29 -3.19 12.93 2.79
N GLU A 30 -2.60 13.78 3.64
CA GLU A 30 -1.40 13.42 4.40
C GLU A 30 -1.73 12.28 5.39
N SER A 31 -1.24 11.08 5.11
CA SER A 31 -1.03 10.07 6.14
C SER A 31 0.21 10.44 6.94
N THR A 32 0.03 11.13 8.06
CA THR A 32 1.13 11.44 8.98
C THR A 32 1.81 10.14 9.43
N PRO A 33 3.13 9.97 9.24
CA PRO A 33 3.83 8.80 9.76
C PRO A 33 3.83 8.85 11.29
N MET A 34 3.04 8.00 11.92
CA MET A 34 3.02 7.81 13.37
C MET A 34 4.24 6.98 13.80
N ILE A 35 5.43 7.59 13.79
CA ILE A 35 6.55 7.05 14.58
C ILE A 35 6.46 7.72 15.96
N ALA A 36 5.75 7.07 16.88
CA ALA A 36 5.63 7.56 18.25
C ALA A 36 6.94 7.29 19.02
N ALA A 37 7.92 8.18 18.87
CA ALA A 37 9.22 8.06 19.55
C ALA A 37 9.21 8.42 21.06
N ALA A 38 8.04 8.49 21.72
CA ALA A 38 7.97 8.91 23.13
C ALA A 38 6.90 8.21 24.00
N ALA A 39 6.00 7.41 23.45
CA ALA A 39 5.11 6.56 24.23
C ALA A 39 4.94 5.23 23.49
N TYR A 40 5.52 4.17 24.04
CA TYR A 40 5.21 2.82 23.60
C TYR A 40 3.69 2.64 23.73
N THR A 41 3.05 2.49 22.59
CA THR A 41 1.61 2.24 22.50
C THR A 41 1.48 0.84 21.92
N PRO A 42 0.85 -0.10 22.64
CA PRO A 42 0.65 -1.44 22.14
C PRO A 42 -0.03 -1.39 20.77
N ALA A 43 0.46 -2.17 19.80
CA ALA A 43 -0.23 -2.40 18.55
C ALA A 43 -1.64 -2.91 18.87
N VAL A 44 -2.67 -2.29 18.28
CA VAL A 44 -4.02 -2.78 18.44
C VAL A 44 -4.16 -4.08 17.65
N ARG A 45 -4.50 -5.16 18.34
CA ARG A 45 -4.63 -6.51 17.78
C ARG A 45 -6.07 -6.99 17.67
N GLU A 46 -7.00 -6.24 18.25
CA GLU A 46 -8.42 -6.56 18.27
C GLU A 46 -9.21 -5.55 17.44
N GLU A 47 -10.19 -6.06 16.69
CA GLU A 47 -11.17 -5.22 16.00
C GLU A 47 -11.97 -4.40 17.01
N ASN A 48 -12.26 -3.14 16.67
CA ASN A 48 -13.13 -2.27 17.46
C ASN A 48 -14.04 -1.43 16.56
N GLU A 49 -14.66 -0.41 17.13
CA GLU A 49 -15.58 0.48 16.42
C GLU A 49 -14.92 1.25 15.26
N GLU A 50 -13.62 1.49 15.33
CA GLU A 50 -12.89 2.32 14.36
C GLU A 50 -11.95 1.51 13.46
N ILE A 51 -11.28 0.49 14.01
CA ILE A 51 -10.25 -0.24 13.27
C ILE A 51 -10.48 -1.74 13.20
N ILE A 52 -10.02 -2.32 12.09
CA ILE A 52 -9.91 -3.77 11.87
C ILE A 52 -8.43 -4.08 11.64
N PRO A 53 -7.75 -4.80 12.56
CA PRO A 53 -6.42 -5.32 12.31
C PRO A 53 -6.43 -6.33 11.17
N TRP A 54 -5.38 -6.36 10.35
CA TRP A 54 -5.31 -7.31 9.25
C TRP A 54 -5.23 -8.75 9.77
N SER A 55 -6.02 -9.65 9.18
CA SER A 55 -5.84 -11.08 9.37
C SER A 55 -6.36 -11.84 8.16
N VAL A 56 -5.74 -12.99 7.86
CA VAL A 56 -6.16 -13.89 6.77
C VAL A 56 -7.61 -14.38 6.90
N ARG A 57 -8.20 -14.33 8.10
CA ARG A 57 -9.57 -14.82 8.36
C ARG A 57 -10.63 -13.73 8.38
N ARG A 58 -10.24 -12.45 8.37
CA ARG A 58 -11.16 -11.30 8.45
C ARG A 58 -11.07 -10.46 7.18
N ILE A 59 -11.85 -10.85 6.19
CA ILE A 59 -12.08 -10.08 4.95
C ILE A 59 -13.02 -8.92 5.27
N VAL A 60 -12.75 -7.72 4.76
CA VAL A 60 -13.62 -6.55 4.97
C VAL A 60 -14.94 -6.69 4.22
N GLY A 61 -16.04 -6.29 4.87
CA GLY A 61 -17.39 -6.25 4.29
C GLY A 61 -17.86 -4.82 4.06
N TRP A 62 -18.89 -4.60 3.25
CA TRP A 62 -19.41 -3.24 2.97
C TRP A 62 -19.94 -2.50 4.21
N GLU A 63 -20.30 -3.23 5.26
CA GLU A 63 -20.65 -2.73 6.59
C GLU A 63 -19.47 -2.08 7.33
N ASP A 64 -18.24 -2.42 6.97
CA ASP A 64 -17.03 -1.82 7.53
C ASP A 64 -16.72 -0.45 6.91
N PHE A 65 -17.31 -0.12 5.76
CA PHE A 65 -17.14 1.16 5.06
C PHE A 65 -18.16 2.18 5.56
N GLN A 66 -17.83 2.81 6.68
CA GLN A 66 -18.75 3.65 7.46
C GLN A 66 -18.69 5.13 7.10
N SER A 67 -17.70 5.56 6.30
CA SER A 67 -17.61 6.94 5.83
C SER A 67 -18.59 7.24 4.71
N ALA A 68 -19.03 8.49 4.61
CA ALA A 68 -19.93 8.93 3.55
C ALA A 68 -19.24 8.83 2.18
N PRO A 69 -19.92 8.31 1.12
CA PRO A 69 -19.33 8.22 -0.20
C PRO A 69 -18.92 9.57 -0.78
N VAL A 70 -17.73 9.63 -1.35
CA VAL A 70 -17.25 10.78 -2.11
C VAL A 70 -17.72 10.64 -3.56
N ARG A 71 -18.14 11.75 -4.18
CA ARG A 71 -18.65 11.80 -5.56
C ARG A 71 -17.73 12.66 -6.42
N GLY A 72 -17.71 12.37 -7.73
CA GLY A 72 -16.91 13.12 -8.70
C GLY A 72 -15.44 12.73 -8.75
N THR A 73 -15.06 11.63 -8.11
CA THR A 73 -13.72 11.01 -8.18
C THR A 73 -13.68 9.90 -9.22
N GLU A 74 -12.49 9.52 -9.69
CA GLU A 74 -12.32 8.36 -10.56
C GLU A 74 -12.57 7.04 -9.81
N ALA A 75 -12.24 6.96 -8.53
CA ALA A 75 -12.55 5.83 -7.68
C ALA A 75 -14.04 5.81 -7.27
N VAL A 76 -14.58 4.61 -7.09
CA VAL A 76 -15.99 4.35 -6.70
C VAL A 76 -16.12 3.73 -5.31
N ALA A 77 -14.99 3.47 -4.66
CA ALA A 77 -14.82 3.14 -3.27
C ALA A 77 -13.41 3.57 -2.86
N SER A 78 -13.11 3.54 -1.57
CA SER A 78 -11.77 3.82 -1.05
C SER A 78 -11.59 3.19 0.32
N THR A 79 -10.46 2.49 0.45
CA THR A 79 -9.99 1.85 1.67
C THR A 79 -8.90 2.69 2.32
N SER A 80 -9.12 3.09 3.57
CA SER A 80 -8.13 3.78 4.36
C SER A 80 -7.43 2.79 5.27
N THR A 81 -6.11 2.66 5.11
CA THR A 81 -5.28 1.75 5.91
C THR A 81 -4.20 2.52 6.66
N SER A 82 -3.70 1.94 7.75
CA SER A 82 -2.55 2.45 8.49
C SER A 82 -1.52 1.35 8.71
N LEU A 83 -0.26 1.69 8.45
CA LEU A 83 0.91 0.97 8.93
C LEU A 83 1.41 1.75 10.15
N GLY A 84 1.70 1.05 11.25
CA GLY A 84 2.21 1.67 12.47
C GLY A 84 3.46 0.98 12.97
N LEU A 85 4.37 1.76 13.56
CA LEU A 85 5.58 1.28 14.22
C LEU A 85 5.70 1.93 15.60
N SER A 86 5.70 1.10 16.65
CA SER A 86 6.09 1.50 18.00
C SER A 86 7.39 0.79 18.38
N TYR A 87 8.25 1.41 19.18
CA TYR A 87 9.48 0.77 19.63
C TYR A 87 9.95 1.27 20.99
N LYS A 88 10.74 0.44 21.66
CA LYS A 88 11.46 0.75 22.91
C LYS A 88 12.82 0.09 22.89
N ILE A 89 13.73 0.59 23.72
CA ILE A 89 15.01 -0.07 23.98
C ILE A 89 14.89 -0.80 25.31
N GLN A 90 15.10 -2.11 25.31
CA GLN A 90 15.04 -2.97 26.48
C GLN A 90 16.34 -3.78 26.56
N ASP A 91 17.03 -3.70 27.71
CA ASP A 91 18.28 -4.44 27.95
C ASP A 91 19.38 -4.26 26.88
N GLY A 92 19.38 -3.08 26.23
CA GLY A 92 20.34 -2.76 25.16
C GLY A 92 19.92 -3.26 23.77
N GLU A 93 18.74 -3.84 23.65
CA GLU A 93 18.16 -4.35 22.40
C GLU A 93 16.94 -3.53 21.97
N LEU A 94 16.65 -3.56 20.67
CA LEU A 94 15.44 -2.96 20.11
C LEU A 94 14.27 -3.93 20.25
N ALA A 95 13.24 -3.52 20.98
CA ALA A 95 11.92 -4.15 20.94
C ALA A 95 10.98 -3.24 20.15
N TYR A 96 10.15 -3.82 19.30
CA TYR A 96 9.23 -3.07 18.42
C TYR A 96 7.90 -3.81 18.29
N GLU A 97 6.89 -3.05 17.86
CA GLU A 97 5.61 -3.60 17.44
C GLU A 97 5.16 -2.96 16.14
N ILE A 98 4.55 -3.77 15.30
CA ILE A 98 4.00 -3.34 14.01
C ILE A 98 2.49 -3.53 14.04
N SER A 99 1.77 -2.57 13.45
CA SER A 99 0.32 -2.68 13.24
C SER A 99 -0.04 -2.42 11.79
N CYS A 100 -1.01 -3.18 11.29
CA CYS A 100 -1.61 -3.05 9.97
C CYS A 100 -3.13 -3.01 10.18
N ASN A 101 -3.75 -1.86 9.94
CA ASN A 101 -5.17 -1.67 10.25
C ASN A 101 -5.94 -1.06 9.08
N PHE A 102 -7.18 -1.48 8.92
CA PHE A 102 -8.22 -0.82 8.15
C PHE A 102 -8.99 0.17 9.05
N SER A 103 -9.32 1.36 8.55
CA SER A 103 -10.09 2.39 9.27
C SER A 103 -11.52 2.46 8.74
N LYS A 104 -12.49 2.10 9.58
CA LYS A 104 -13.91 2.02 9.23
C LYS A 104 -14.51 3.40 8.91
N SER A 105 -14.26 4.39 9.76
CA SER A 105 -14.83 5.74 9.60
C SER A 105 -14.20 6.57 8.48
N LYS A 106 -13.06 6.12 7.92
CA LYS A 106 -12.36 6.78 6.81
C LYS A 106 -12.52 6.06 5.47
N SER A 107 -13.08 4.86 5.47
CA SER A 107 -13.33 4.07 4.26
C SER A 107 -14.76 4.25 3.79
N TRP A 108 -14.96 4.37 2.48
CA TRP A 108 -16.28 4.62 1.88
C TRP A 108 -16.48 3.81 0.59
N GLY A 109 -17.74 3.60 0.21
CA GLY A 109 -18.10 2.92 -1.04
C GLY A 109 -19.34 3.54 -1.68
N LEU A 110 -19.17 4.09 -2.90
CA LEU A 110 -20.25 4.61 -3.74
C LEU A 110 -20.91 3.49 -4.55
N MET A 111 -20.12 2.59 -5.14
CA MET A 111 -20.62 1.36 -5.77
C MET A 111 -20.24 0.16 -4.91
N ARG A 112 -21.26 -0.53 -4.39
CA ARG A 112 -21.09 -1.65 -3.45
C ARG A 112 -21.44 -2.96 -4.12
N ASN A 113 -20.44 -3.73 -4.51
CA ASN A 113 -20.55 -5.09 -5.01
C ASN A 113 -19.26 -5.87 -4.72
N ASP A 114 -19.31 -7.20 -4.78
CA ASP A 114 -18.20 -8.06 -4.36
C ASP A 114 -16.91 -7.83 -5.17
N TYR A 115 -17.04 -7.44 -6.44
CA TYR A 115 -15.89 -7.20 -7.30
C TYR A 115 -15.13 -5.92 -6.91
N ILE A 116 -15.85 -4.83 -6.57
CA ILE A 116 -15.22 -3.62 -6.03
C ILE A 116 -14.68 -3.91 -4.63
N LEU A 117 -15.39 -4.70 -3.81
CA LEU A 117 -14.92 -5.06 -2.47
C LEU A 117 -13.60 -5.82 -2.50
N ALA A 118 -13.41 -6.72 -3.48
CA ALA A 118 -12.14 -7.40 -3.69
C ALA A 118 -11.01 -6.43 -4.07
N HIS A 119 -11.32 -5.37 -4.83
CA HIS A 119 -10.34 -4.32 -5.13
C HIS A 119 -9.88 -3.62 -3.84
N GLU A 120 -10.85 -3.23 -3.03
CA GLU A 120 -10.65 -2.57 -1.74
C GLU A 120 -9.88 -3.45 -0.73
N GLN A 121 -10.17 -4.76 -0.68
CA GLN A 121 -9.38 -5.73 0.11
C GLN A 121 -7.92 -5.78 -0.36
N GLY A 122 -7.68 -5.70 -1.67
CA GLY A 122 -6.32 -5.64 -2.23
C GLY A 122 -5.48 -4.48 -1.68
N HIS A 123 -6.07 -3.30 -1.45
CA HIS A 123 -5.37 -2.19 -0.78
C HIS A 123 -4.99 -2.53 0.66
N PHE A 124 -5.85 -3.26 1.38
CA PHE A 124 -5.54 -3.71 2.73
C PHE A 124 -4.40 -4.73 2.75
N ASP A 125 -4.42 -5.66 1.81
CA ASP A 125 -3.38 -6.69 1.65
C ASP A 125 -2.02 -6.10 1.24
N ILE A 126 -1.99 -5.02 0.44
CA ILE A 126 -0.77 -4.27 0.14
C ILE A 126 -0.15 -3.66 1.40
N THR A 127 -0.99 -3.16 2.32
CA THR A 127 -0.51 -2.64 3.61
C THR A 127 0.03 -3.76 4.48
N GLU A 128 -0.58 -4.95 4.48
CA GLU A 128 -0.05 -6.13 5.15
C GLU A 128 1.32 -6.57 4.59
N LEU A 129 1.47 -6.63 3.27
CA LEU A 129 2.76 -6.91 2.64
C LEU A 129 3.84 -5.93 3.11
N SER A 130 3.45 -4.68 3.32
CA SER A 130 4.35 -3.64 3.83
C SER A 130 4.68 -3.84 5.32
N ALA A 131 3.74 -4.31 6.13
CA ALA A 131 3.99 -4.71 7.51
C ALA A 131 4.98 -5.87 7.61
N ARG A 132 4.84 -6.89 6.76
CA ARG A 132 5.79 -8.02 6.67
C ARG A 132 7.19 -7.56 6.26
N ARG A 133 7.29 -6.69 5.25
CA ARG A 133 8.58 -6.11 4.82
C ARG A 133 9.22 -5.24 5.91
N LEU A 134 8.41 -4.48 6.65
CA LEU A 134 8.90 -3.72 7.80
C LEU A 134 9.45 -4.67 8.88
N HIS A 135 8.74 -5.76 9.15
CA HIS A 135 9.18 -6.75 10.12
C HIS A 135 10.52 -7.39 9.74
N GLU A 136 10.66 -7.82 8.47
CA GLU A 136 11.91 -8.34 7.92
C GLU A 136 13.08 -7.37 8.08
N ALA A 137 12.86 -6.10 7.73
CA ALA A 137 13.89 -5.07 7.83
C ALA A 137 14.31 -4.79 9.27
N LEU A 138 13.36 -4.77 10.21
CA LEU A 138 13.63 -4.54 11.63
C LEU A 138 14.26 -5.76 12.32
N ALA A 139 13.87 -6.97 11.94
CA ALA A 139 14.48 -8.20 12.45
C ALA A 139 15.95 -8.32 12.02
N SER A 140 16.28 -7.78 10.84
CA SER A 140 17.65 -7.75 10.31
C SER A 140 18.47 -6.54 10.78
N TYR A 141 17.85 -5.59 11.48
CA TYR A 141 18.50 -4.35 11.90
C TYR A 141 19.38 -4.56 13.13
N THR A 142 20.66 -4.22 13.02
CA THR A 142 21.59 -4.22 14.16
C THR A 142 21.48 -2.91 14.93
N TYR A 143 21.04 -2.98 16.19
CA TYR A 143 20.86 -1.80 17.03
C TYR A 143 22.15 -1.00 17.20
N ASN A 144 22.06 0.30 16.92
CA ASN A 144 23.09 1.27 17.21
C ASN A 144 22.57 2.39 18.12
N ARG A 145 23.07 2.45 19.35
CA ARG A 145 22.66 3.43 20.37
C ARG A 145 22.72 4.89 19.91
N ARG A 146 23.61 5.23 18.97
CA ARG A 146 23.76 6.62 18.48
C ARG A 146 22.78 6.96 17.37
N THR A 147 22.44 6.00 16.52
CA THR A 147 21.73 6.27 15.26
C THR A 147 20.33 5.66 15.19
N TYR A 148 19.93 4.79 16.12
CA TYR A 148 18.70 3.99 16.01
C TYR A 148 17.45 4.80 15.67
N LYS A 149 17.23 5.97 16.27
CA LYS A 149 16.06 6.79 15.94
C LYS A 149 16.04 7.20 14.46
N GLN A 150 17.19 7.60 13.92
CA GLN A 150 17.32 7.99 12.52
C GLN A 150 17.21 6.77 11.60
N ASP A 151 17.77 5.64 12.00
CA ASP A 151 17.73 4.40 11.22
C ASP A 151 16.32 3.83 11.12
N LEU A 152 15.59 3.77 12.24
CA LEU A 152 14.20 3.32 12.27
C LEU A 152 13.29 4.22 11.45
N THR A 153 13.46 5.55 11.56
CA THR A 153 12.72 6.50 10.72
C THR A 153 13.00 6.28 9.23
N ARG A 154 14.26 6.03 8.85
CA ARG A 154 14.64 5.78 7.46
C ARG A 154 14.04 4.48 6.93
N ILE A 155 14.15 3.40 7.70
CA ILE A 155 13.57 2.09 7.36
C ILE A 155 12.07 2.25 7.17
N TYR A 156 11.37 2.78 8.17
CA TYR A 156 9.92 2.96 8.11
C TYR A 156 9.48 3.80 6.91
N ASN A 157 10.11 4.97 6.69
CA ASN A 157 9.75 5.84 5.57
C ASN A 157 9.98 5.18 4.22
N SER A 158 11.05 4.38 4.06
CA SER A 158 11.27 3.64 2.82
C SER A 158 10.19 2.59 2.56
N ILE A 159 9.70 1.91 3.60
CA ILE A 159 8.62 0.94 3.48
C ILE A 159 7.30 1.62 3.14
N VAL A 160 6.97 2.74 3.81
CA VAL A 160 5.76 3.52 3.49
C VAL A 160 5.82 4.04 2.06
N GLN A 161 6.97 4.53 1.59
CA GLN A 161 7.12 4.97 0.20
C GLN A 161 6.83 3.83 -0.79
N VAL A 162 7.38 2.63 -0.57
CA VAL A 162 7.12 1.47 -1.42
C VAL A 162 5.64 1.05 -1.35
N LYS A 163 5.01 1.13 -0.18
CA LYS A 163 3.57 0.88 -0.01
C LYS A 163 2.73 1.80 -0.87
N GLU A 164 2.95 3.12 -0.77
CA GLU A 164 2.16 4.09 -1.54
C GLU A 164 2.36 3.92 -3.04
N GLN A 165 3.61 3.70 -3.50
CA GLN A 165 3.88 3.42 -4.91
C GLN A 165 3.12 2.18 -5.42
N MET A 166 3.06 1.12 -4.61
CA MET A 166 2.34 -0.09 -4.99
C MET A 166 0.81 0.11 -5.00
N GLN A 167 0.26 0.88 -4.06
CA GLN A 167 -1.16 1.24 -4.06
C GLN A 167 -1.53 2.07 -5.30
N GLU A 168 -0.74 3.11 -5.61
CA GLU A 168 -0.93 3.96 -6.79
C GLU A 168 -0.83 3.15 -8.08
N GLN A 169 0.16 2.24 -8.16
CA GLN A 169 0.32 1.36 -9.31
C GLN A 169 -0.89 0.43 -9.49
N TYR A 170 -1.39 -0.16 -8.40
CA TYR A 170 -2.55 -1.03 -8.42
C TYR A 170 -3.80 -0.29 -8.89
N ASP A 171 -4.07 0.89 -8.35
CA ASP A 171 -5.15 1.78 -8.78
C ASP A 171 -5.04 2.13 -10.28
N HIS A 172 -3.85 2.59 -10.70
CA HIS A 172 -3.62 3.02 -12.07
C HIS A 172 -3.79 1.88 -13.09
N GLU A 173 -3.14 0.73 -12.86
CA GLU A 173 -3.15 -0.39 -13.81
C GLU A 173 -4.53 -1.07 -13.90
N THR A 174 -5.26 -1.12 -12.79
CA THR A 174 -6.65 -1.62 -12.79
C THR A 174 -7.66 -0.57 -13.25
N ASN A 175 -7.23 0.67 -13.51
CA ASN A 175 -8.10 1.81 -13.81
C ASN A 175 -9.18 1.98 -12.73
N HIS A 176 -8.75 2.05 -11.47
CA HIS A 176 -9.60 2.09 -10.27
C HIS A 176 -10.70 1.03 -10.35
N SER A 177 -10.31 -0.24 -10.42
CA SER A 177 -11.16 -1.43 -10.59
C SER A 177 -11.91 -1.56 -11.92
N ARG A 178 -11.78 -0.68 -12.92
CA ARG A 178 -12.51 -0.85 -14.20
C ARG A 178 -11.98 -1.99 -15.07
N ASN A 179 -10.71 -2.33 -14.94
CA ASN A 179 -10.04 -3.38 -15.71
C ASN A 179 -10.04 -4.71 -14.96
N ARG A 180 -11.04 -5.55 -15.25
CA ARG A 180 -11.24 -6.85 -14.59
C ARG A 180 -10.08 -7.83 -14.74
N ALA A 181 -9.48 -7.89 -15.93
CA ALA A 181 -8.39 -8.82 -16.19
C ALA A 181 -7.15 -8.45 -15.38
N VAL A 182 -6.77 -7.17 -15.41
CA VAL A 182 -5.60 -6.68 -14.66
C VAL A 182 -5.84 -6.73 -13.15
N GLN A 183 -7.06 -6.48 -12.68
CA GLN A 183 -7.37 -6.65 -11.25
C GLN A 183 -7.19 -8.11 -10.80
N ALA A 184 -7.66 -9.09 -11.59
CA ALA A 184 -7.45 -10.50 -11.26
C ALA A 184 -5.96 -10.85 -11.19
N GLU A 185 -5.15 -10.41 -12.17
CA GLU A 185 -3.70 -10.63 -12.16
C GLU A 185 -3.00 -10.00 -10.94
N TRP A 186 -3.46 -8.81 -10.51
CA TRP A 186 -2.94 -8.15 -9.32
C TRP A 186 -3.32 -8.88 -8.04
N LEU A 187 -4.56 -9.35 -7.91
CA LEU A 187 -5.00 -10.10 -6.73
C LEU A 187 -4.22 -11.42 -6.60
N ASP A 188 -4.04 -12.16 -7.69
CA ASP A 188 -3.21 -13.38 -7.71
C ASP A 188 -1.75 -13.06 -7.31
N ARG A 189 -1.21 -11.94 -7.80
CA ARG A 189 0.15 -11.49 -7.44
C ARG A 189 0.25 -11.16 -5.96
N ILE A 190 -0.72 -10.42 -5.41
CA ILE A 190 -0.77 -10.04 -3.99
C ILE A 190 -0.85 -11.28 -3.11
N GLU A 191 -1.74 -12.22 -3.43
CA GLU A 191 -1.86 -13.50 -2.72
C GLU A 191 -0.53 -14.25 -2.73
N LYS A 192 0.11 -14.38 -3.89
CA LYS A 192 1.43 -15.01 -3.99
C LYS A 192 2.49 -14.30 -3.14
N MET A 193 2.50 -12.96 -3.11
CA MET A 193 3.45 -12.22 -2.27
C MET A 193 3.18 -12.41 -0.78
N LEU A 194 1.91 -12.57 -0.37
CA LEU A 194 1.57 -12.90 1.01
C LEU A 194 2.10 -14.29 1.36
N ASP A 195 1.86 -15.29 0.52
CA ASP A 195 2.38 -16.64 0.71
C ASP A 195 3.92 -16.67 0.78
N ASP A 196 4.59 -16.02 -0.16
CA ASP A 196 6.06 -15.97 -0.23
C ASP A 196 6.67 -15.25 0.99
N SER A 197 5.92 -14.37 1.66
CA SER A 197 6.36 -13.62 2.84
C SER A 197 5.81 -14.16 4.17
N GLN A 198 5.23 -15.37 4.18
CA GLN A 198 4.53 -15.92 5.34
C GLN A 198 5.41 -16.03 6.60
N GLN A 199 6.72 -16.24 6.45
CA GLN A 199 7.67 -16.28 7.56
C GLN A 199 7.77 -14.95 8.34
N TRP A 200 7.29 -13.85 7.76
CA TRP A 200 7.29 -12.52 8.35
C TRP A 200 5.90 -12.05 8.80
N ALA A 201 4.88 -12.91 8.71
CA ALA A 201 3.51 -12.60 9.10
C ALA A 201 3.31 -12.53 10.63
N ASN A 202 4.24 -13.08 11.41
CA ASN A 202 4.20 -13.12 12.87
C ASN A 202 4.92 -11.92 13.51
N TYR A 203 4.73 -10.73 12.93
CA TYR A 203 5.38 -9.53 13.45
C TYR A 203 4.87 -9.19 14.88
N PRO A 204 5.80 -8.82 15.79
CA PRO A 204 5.52 -8.51 17.19
C PRO A 204 4.67 -7.26 17.33
#